data_AF-A0A7C1LKB7-F1
#
_entry.id   AF-A0A7C1LKB7-F1
#
_cell.length_a   1.000
_cell.length_b   1.000
_cell.length_c   1.000
_cell.angle_alpha   90.00
_cell.angle_beta   90.00
_cell.angle_gamma   90.00
#
_symmetry.space_group_name_H-M   'P 1'
#
loop_
_entity.id
_entity.type
_entity.pdbx_description
1 polymer ?
#
loop_
_entity_poly.entity_id
_entity_poly.type
_entity_poly.pdbx_seq_one_letter_code
_entity_poly.pdbx_strand_id
1 'polypeptide(L)'
;MRRELTNKKVLIIRVERIFINLLFSFFPDVCIHDIKIDTNSKSNQKEISIYFLIAEERGIAIGRNGDYIKVVNKIFKNYINFENNDSPLAIKCKFMN
;
A
#
# COMPACT_ATOMS: atom_id res chain seq x y z
N MET A 1 8.13 -12.91 21.41
CA MET A 1 7.48 -12.08 20.36
C MET A 1 6.35 -11.17 20.84
N ARG A 2 5.09 -11.62 21.10
CA ARG A 2 4.00 -10.65 21.41
C ARG A 2 4.25 -9.82 22.69
N ARG A 3 4.92 -10.39 23.70
CA ARG A 3 5.35 -9.69 24.92
C ARG A 3 6.50 -8.68 24.70
N GLU A 4 7.32 -8.86 23.65
CA GLU A 4 8.42 -7.95 23.31
C GLU A 4 7.97 -6.77 22.43
N LEU A 5 6.76 -6.85 21.86
CA LEU A 5 6.19 -5.87 20.94
C LEU A 5 5.06 -5.05 21.58
N THR A 6 4.99 -5.01 22.91
CA THR A 6 3.88 -4.40 23.68
C THR A 6 3.56 -2.96 23.30
N ASN A 7 4.54 -2.19 22.83
CA ASN A 7 4.37 -0.79 22.43
C ASN A 7 4.31 -0.60 20.90
N LYS A 8 4.16 -1.66 20.11
CA LYS A 8 4.13 -1.60 18.66
C LYS A 8 2.83 -2.20 18.12
N LYS A 9 2.25 -1.53 17.11
CA LYS A 9 1.22 -2.14 16.27
C LYS A 9 1.90 -3.13 15.33
N VAL A 10 1.38 -4.35 15.28
CA VAL A 10 1.90 -5.42 14.43
C VAL A 10 0.77 -5.85 13.50
N LEU A 11 1.04 -5.79 12.19
CA LEU A 11 0.17 -6.37 11.17
C LEU A 11 0.87 -7.59 10.59
N ILE A 12 0.19 -8.73 10.59
CA ILE A 12 0.65 -9.95 9.93
C ILE A 12 -0.10 -10.02 8.61
N ILE A 13 0.66 -9.96 7.51
CA ILE A 13 0.10 -10.07 6.15
C ILE A 13 0.49 -11.42 5.56
N ARG A 14 -0.31 -11.89 4.61
CA ARG A 14 0.04 -13.04 3.79
C ARG A 14 0.94 -12.59 2.65
N VAL A 15 2.04 -13.32 2.43
CA VAL A 15 2.86 -13.16 1.23
C VAL A 15 2.14 -13.80 0.06
N GLU A 16 1.96 -13.04 -1.01
CA GLU A 16 1.18 -13.42 -2.19
C GLU A 16 2.04 -13.24 -3.44
N ARG A 17 1.91 -14.19 -4.39
CA ARG A 17 2.64 -14.13 -5.67
C ARG A 17 1.97 -13.20 -6.68
N ILE A 18 0.64 -13.09 -6.58
CA ILE A 18 -0.16 -12.22 -7.43
C ILE A 18 -0.14 -10.83 -6.80
N PHE A 19 0.34 -9.83 -7.56
CA PHE A 19 0.53 -8.47 -7.07
C PHE A 19 -0.73 -7.87 -6.42
N ILE A 20 -1.89 -8.06 -7.06
CA ILE A 20 -3.15 -7.51 -6.53
C ILE A 20 -3.53 -8.14 -5.18
N ASN A 21 -3.30 -9.44 -5.00
CA ASN A 21 -3.55 -10.13 -3.74
C ASN A 21 -2.58 -9.67 -2.65
N LEU A 22 -1.30 -9.47 -3.03
CA LEU A 22 -0.31 -8.90 -2.13
C LEU A 22 -0.74 -7.50 -1.68
N LEU A 23 -1.18 -6.66 -2.62
CA LEU A 23 -1.66 -5.32 -2.30
C LEU A 23 -2.83 -5.37 -1.32
N PHE A 24 -3.84 -6.20 -1.58
CA PHE A 24 -4.97 -6.37 -0.66
C PHE A 24 -4.56 -6.88 0.73
N SER A 25 -3.50 -7.69 0.84
CA SER A 25 -3.03 -8.16 2.16
C SER A 25 -2.47 -7.03 3.04
N PHE A 26 -2.04 -5.91 2.45
CA PHE A 26 -1.67 -4.69 3.17
C PHE A 26 -2.87 -3.80 3.54
N PHE A 27 -4.10 -4.13 3.15
CA PHE A 27 -5.27 -3.29 3.39
C PHE A 27 -6.48 -4.14 3.84
N PRO A 28 -6.37 -4.87 4.98
CA PRO A 28 -7.36 -5.87 5.37
C PRO A 28 -8.71 -5.28 5.81
N ASP A 29 -8.73 -4.04 6.29
CA ASP A 29 -9.90 -3.42 6.93
C ASP A 29 -10.46 -2.25 6.11
N VAL A 30 -10.23 -2.25 4.79
CA VAL A 30 -10.75 -1.18 3.93
C VAL A 30 -11.37 -1.67 2.63
N CYS A 31 -12.45 -1.02 2.22
CA CYS A 31 -13.12 -1.24 0.94
C CYS A 31 -12.42 -0.43 -0.17
N ILE A 32 -11.50 -1.09 -0.87
CA ILE A 32 -10.87 -0.55 -2.07
C ILE A 32 -11.85 -0.63 -3.23
N HIS A 33 -12.13 0.50 -3.85
CA HIS A 33 -13.07 0.59 -4.96
C HIS A 33 -12.41 0.33 -6.32
N ASP A 34 -11.26 0.95 -6.57
CA ASP A 34 -10.55 0.84 -7.84
C ASP A 34 -9.04 0.95 -7.63
N ILE A 35 -8.26 0.37 -8.53
CA ILE A 35 -6.80 0.40 -8.51
C ILE A 35 -6.29 0.72 -9.91
N LYS A 36 -5.46 1.76 -10.01
CA LYS A 36 -4.81 2.17 -11.26
C LYS A 36 -3.30 2.12 -11.09
N ILE A 37 -2.62 1.65 -12.14
CA ILE A 37 -1.16 1.60 -12.19
C ILE A 37 -0.73 2.52 -13.33
N ASP A 38 -0.06 3.61 -12.98
CA ASP A 38 0.48 4.57 -13.94
C ASP A 38 2.01 4.55 -13.87
N THR A 39 2.67 4.80 -15.00
CA THR A 39 4.12 5.01 -15.01
C THR A 39 4.40 6.49 -15.07
N ASN A 40 5.11 7.03 -14.06
CA ASN A 40 5.58 8.40 -14.10
C ASN A 40 6.68 8.53 -15.15
N SER A 41 6.36 9.19 -16.27
CA SER A 41 7.27 9.38 -17.40
C SER A 41 8.56 10.12 -17.06
N LYS A 42 8.62 10.87 -15.94
CA LYS A 42 9.81 11.62 -15.52
C LYS A 42 10.74 10.83 -14.61
N SER A 43 10.22 9.93 -13.78
CA SER A 43 11.01 9.19 -12.78
C SER A 43 11.10 7.69 -13.04
N ASN A 44 10.43 7.20 -14.10
CA ASN A 44 10.24 5.77 -14.38
C ASN A 44 9.67 4.98 -13.18
N GLN A 45 9.08 5.70 -12.22
CA GLN A 45 8.47 5.15 -11.02
C GLN A 45 7.03 4.75 -11.36
N LYS A 46 6.64 3.54 -10.97
CA LYS A 46 5.24 3.12 -11.08
C LYS A 46 4.46 3.62 -9.87
N GLU A 47 3.39 4.35 -10.14
CA GLU A 47 2.43 4.83 -9.15
C GLU A 47 1.20 3.93 -9.15
N ILE A 48 0.94 3.27 -8.03
CA ILE A 48 -0.28 2.51 -7.77
C ILE A 48 -1.24 3.44 -7.02
N SER A 49 -2.29 3.85 -7.69
CA SER A 49 -3.37 4.64 -7.11
C SER A 49 -4.48 3.71 -6.62
N ILE A 50 -4.72 3.70 -5.31
CA ILE A 50 -5.83 2.98 -4.68
C ILE A 50 -6.94 3.99 -4.41
N TYR A 51 -8.12 3.75 -4.97
CA TYR A 51 -9.28 4.63 -4.87
C TYR A 51 -10.28 4.11 -3.84
N PHE A 52 -10.81 5.03 -3.06
CA PHE A 52 -11.82 4.80 -2.05
C PHE A 52 -13.05 5.67 -2.33
N LEU A 53 -14.24 5.12 -2.12
CA LEU A 53 -15.51 5.86 -2.21
C LEU A 53 -15.79 6.72 -0.98
N ILE A 54 -15.23 6.34 0.17
CA ILE A 54 -15.56 6.92 1.48
C ILE A 54 -14.27 7.48 2.10
N ALA A 55 -14.37 8.67 2.70
CA ALA A 55 -13.20 9.40 3.19
C ALA A 55 -12.59 8.73 4.42
N GLU A 56 -13.44 8.11 5.23
CA GLU A 56 -13.11 7.33 6.42
C GLU A 56 -12.24 6.12 6.05
N GLU A 57 -12.65 5.35 5.06
CA GLU A 57 -11.90 4.21 4.50
C GLU A 57 -10.51 4.64 4.00
N ARG A 58 -10.47 5.75 3.25
CA ARG A 58 -9.20 6.35 2.83
C ARG A 58 -8.34 6.76 4.03
N GLY A 59 -8.95 7.34 5.07
CA GLY A 59 -8.27 7.72 6.30
C GLY A 59 -7.63 6.53 7.02
N ILE A 60 -8.34 5.40 7.08
CA ILE A 60 -7.84 4.13 7.63
C ILE A 60 -6.64 3.64 6.81
N ALA A 61 -6.77 3.60 5.48
CA ALA A 61 -5.69 3.17 4.56
C ALA A 61 -4.44 4.05 4.62
N ILE A 62 -4.59 5.34 4.95
CA ILE A 62 -3.47 6.26 5.14
C ILE A 62 -2.83 6.08 6.53
N GLY A 63 -3.66 5.82 7.54
CA GLY A 63 -3.28 5.76 8.94
C GLY A 63 -3.05 7.15 9.56
N ARG A 64 -2.93 7.18 10.89
CA ARG A 64 -2.70 8.43 11.64
C ARG A 64 -1.45 9.14 11.10
N ASN A 65 -1.58 10.43 10.74
CA ASN A 65 -0.51 11.26 10.15
C ASN A 65 0.16 10.66 8.89
N GLY A 66 -0.50 9.71 8.22
CA GLY A 66 0.06 8.99 7.07
C GLY A 66 1.10 7.94 7.43
N ASP A 67 1.25 7.57 8.69
CA ASP A 67 2.33 6.69 9.11
C ASP A 67 2.18 5.27 8.56
N TYR A 68 0.95 4.79 8.38
CA TYR A 68 0.70 3.47 7.81
C TYR A 68 1.12 3.41 6.34
N ILE A 69 0.62 4.34 5.52
CA ILE A 69 0.95 4.37 4.09
C ILE A 69 2.44 4.63 3.83
N LYS A 70 3.15 5.36 4.72
CA LYS A 70 4.61 5.51 4.65
C LYS A 70 5.34 4.18 4.86
N VAL A 71 4.90 3.37 5.82
CA VAL A 71 5.49 2.04 6.08
C VAL A 71 5.23 1.12 4.89
N VAL A 72 4.00 1.08 4.38
CA VAL A 72 3.65 0.28 3.18
C VAL A 72 4.53 0.71 2.00
N ASN A 73 4.64 2.01 1.72
CA ASN A 73 5.51 2.52 0.65
C ASN A 73 6.99 2.15 0.84
N LYS A 74 7.50 2.20 2.08
CA LYS A 74 8.88 1.76 2.36
C LYS A 74 9.08 0.28 2.01
N ILE A 75 8.07 -0.56 2.24
CA ILE A 75 8.13 -1.98 1.91
C ILE A 75 8.09 -2.17 0.39
N PHE A 76 7.12 -1.56 -0.29
CA PHE A 76 6.97 -1.66 -1.75
C PHE A 76 8.18 -1.12 -2.51
N LYS A 77 8.79 -0.04 -2.03
CA LYS A 77 9.98 0.55 -2.65
C LYS A 77 11.22 -0.34 -2.56
N ASN A 78 11.40 -1.05 -1.45
CA ASN A 78 12.67 -1.71 -1.13
C ASN A 78 12.64 -3.24 -1.26
N TYR A 79 11.46 -3.86 -1.26
CA TYR A 79 11.34 -5.32 -1.16
C TYR A 79 10.36 -5.95 -2.16
N ILE A 80 9.63 -5.15 -2.95
CA ILE A 80 8.66 -5.67 -3.91
C ILE A 80 9.12 -5.35 -5.33
N ASN A 81 9.44 -6.40 -6.09
CA ASN A 81 9.72 -6.30 -7.52
C ASN A 81 8.45 -6.62 -8.32
N PHE A 82 8.13 -5.80 -9.32
CA PHE A 82 6.92 -5.95 -10.12
C PHE A 82 7.25 -5.91 -11.63
N GLU A 83 6.75 -6.90 -12.37
CA GLU A 83 7.03 -7.11 -13.80
C GLU A 83 8.53 -7.24 -14.14
N ASN A 84 9.31 -7.88 -13.25
CA ASN A 84 10.76 -8.06 -13.43
C ASN A 84 11.53 -6.75 -13.66
N ASN A 85 11.01 -5.64 -13.15
CA ASN A 85 11.65 -4.34 -13.22
C ASN A 85 12.01 -3.87 -11.80
N ASP A 86 13.19 -3.29 -11.66
CA ASP A 86 13.68 -2.70 -10.40
C ASP A 86 13.15 -1.28 -10.17
N SER A 87 12.27 -0.79 -11.05
CA SER A 87 11.56 0.48 -10.86
C SER A 87 10.80 0.47 -9.52
N PRO A 88 11.05 1.45 -8.64
CA PRO A 88 10.38 1.52 -7.35
C PRO A 88 8.87 1.71 -7.53
N LEU A 89 8.10 1.09 -6.64
CA LEU A 89 6.66 1.25 -6.57
C LEU A 89 6.28 2.30 -5.53
N ALA A 90 5.33 3.16 -5.84
CA ALA A 90 4.71 4.08 -4.90
C ALA A 90 3.20 3.88 -4.85
N ILE A 91 2.64 3.74 -3.66
CA ILE A 91 1.20 3.61 -3.42
C ILE A 91 0.64 4.95 -2.95
N LYS A 92 -0.44 5.40 -3.58
CA LYS A 92 -1.21 6.58 -3.19
C LYS A 92 -2.67 6.23 -2.93
N CYS A 93 -3.20 6.69 -1.81
CA CYS A 93 -4.62 6.56 -1.47
C CYS A 93 -5.39 7.81 -1.94
N LYS A 94 -6.25 7.63 -2.95
CA LYS A 94 -7.05 8.69 -3.57
C LYS A 94 -8.52 8.53 -3.22
N PHE A 95 -9.22 9.65 -3.16
CA PHE A 95 -10.68 9.66 -3.08
C PHE A 95 -11.23 9.66 -4.51
N MET A 96 -12.29 8.90 -4.76
CA MET A 96 -12.98 8.94 -6.04
C MET A 96 -13.91 10.15 -6.03
N ASN A 97 -13.58 11.17 -6.83
CA ASN A 97 -14.45 12.32 -7.07
C ASN A 97 -15.55 11.96 -8.06
#